data_AF-A0A800BK81-F1
#
_entry.id   AF-A0A800BK81-F1
#
_cell.length_a   1.000
_cell.length_b   1.000
_cell.length_c   1.000
_cell.angle_alpha   90.00
_cell.angle_beta   90.00
_cell.angle_gamma   90.00
#
_symmetry.space_group_name_H-M   'P 1'
#
loop_
_entity.id
_entity.type
_entity.pdbx_description
1 polymer ?
#
loop_
_entity_poly.entity_id
_entity_poly.type
_entity_poly.pdbx_seq_one_letter_code
_entity_poly.pdbx_strand_id
1 'polypeptide(L)'
;MARKVSGVSFSEAKARSTAWAVTFGDMVTLLLTFFILVIVIMNEAEKHLDQIVNMLLNETYKELSTELESDNVQVDRVTKGVKITVASGQLF
;
A
#
# COMPACT_ATOMS: atom_id res chain seq x y z
N MET A 1 -35.48 -19.49 59.82
CA MET A 1 -34.20 -19.56 59.10
C MET A 1 -34.19 -18.46 58.05
N ALA A 2 -33.38 -17.41 58.23
CA ALA A 2 -33.46 -16.18 57.42
C ALA A 2 -32.89 -16.39 56.01
N ARG A 3 -33.66 -16.06 54.98
CA ARG A 3 -33.22 -16.06 53.58
C ARG A 3 -32.28 -14.88 53.37
N LYS A 4 -30.98 -15.14 53.25
CA LYS A 4 -29.95 -14.14 52.97
C LYS A 4 -30.12 -13.68 51.51
N VAL A 5 -30.77 -12.53 51.31
CA VAL A 5 -30.85 -11.90 49.99
C VAL A 5 -29.50 -11.23 49.72
N SER A 6 -28.76 -11.71 48.74
CA SER A 6 -27.51 -11.12 48.29
C SER A 6 -27.81 -9.80 47.56
N GLY A 7 -27.80 -8.70 48.31
CA GLY A 7 -27.81 -7.36 47.73
C GLY A 7 -26.48 -7.11 47.02
N VAL A 8 -26.46 -7.21 45.69
CA VAL A 8 -25.32 -6.79 44.88
C VAL A 8 -25.14 -5.28 45.09
N SER A 9 -23.93 -4.84 45.41
CA SER A 9 -23.65 -3.43 45.67
C SER A 9 -23.83 -2.59 44.39
N PHE A 10 -24.33 -1.37 44.49
CA PHE A 10 -24.58 -0.48 43.34
C PHE A 10 -23.31 -0.24 42.49
N SER A 11 -22.14 -0.20 43.13
CA SER A 11 -20.82 -0.13 42.48
C SER A 11 -20.51 -1.35 41.62
N GLU A 12 -20.88 -2.55 42.07
CA GLU A 12 -20.65 -3.80 41.36
C GLU A 12 -21.61 -3.97 40.17
N ALA A 13 -22.85 -3.50 40.31
CA ALA A 13 -23.80 -3.41 39.20
C ALA A 13 -23.35 -2.38 38.14
N LYS A 14 -22.83 -1.22 38.54
CA LYS A 14 -22.30 -0.19 37.64
C LYS A 14 -21.04 -0.68 36.91
N ALA A 15 -20.13 -1.35 37.60
CA ALA A 15 -18.93 -1.92 37.00
C ALA A 15 -19.25 -3.00 35.95
N ARG A 16 -20.23 -3.88 36.21
CA ARG A 16 -20.75 -4.83 35.21
C ARG A 16 -21.42 -4.11 34.03
N SER A 17 -22.12 -3.01 34.29
CA SER A 17 -22.76 -2.18 33.26
C SER A 17 -21.76 -1.44 32.37
N THR A 18 -20.51 -1.25 32.77
CA THR A 18 -19.44 -0.61 31.97
C THR A 18 -18.43 -1.59 31.39
N ALA A 19 -18.57 -2.90 31.66
CA ALA A 19 -17.64 -3.92 31.17
C ALA A 19 -17.59 -4.03 29.64
N TRP A 20 -18.66 -3.65 28.94
CA TRP A 20 -18.72 -3.61 27.47
C TRP A 20 -17.81 -2.54 26.85
N ALA A 21 -17.47 -1.49 27.60
CA ALA A 21 -16.64 -0.41 27.09
C ALA A 21 -15.20 -0.88 26.84
N VAL A 22 -14.73 -1.87 27.60
CA VAL A 22 -13.39 -2.45 27.45
C VAL A 22 -13.30 -3.25 26.16
N THR A 23 -14.23 -4.19 25.94
CA THR A 23 -14.24 -5.02 24.71
C THR A 23 -14.54 -4.20 23.46
N PHE A 24 -15.34 -3.13 23.57
CA PHE A 24 -15.54 -2.17 22.50
C PHE A 24 -14.25 -1.40 22.19
N GLY A 25 -13.53 -0.93 23.22
CA GLY A 25 -12.22 -0.30 23.07
C GLY A 25 -11.19 -1.21 22.40
N ASP A 26 -11.17 -2.49 22.75
CA ASP A 26 -10.31 -3.49 22.11
C ASP A 26 -10.64 -3.66 20.62
N MET A 27 -11.93 -3.74 20.26
CA MET A 27 -12.34 -3.81 18.85
C MET A 27 -11.93 -2.56 18.06
N VAL A 28 -12.10 -1.37 18.63
CA VAL A 28 -11.66 -0.11 17.99
C VAL A 28 -10.15 -0.08 17.82
N THR A 29 -9.41 -0.58 18.82
CA THR A 29 -7.94 -0.64 18.76
C THR A 29 -7.47 -1.60 17.68
N LEU A 30 -8.06 -2.79 17.56
CA LEU A 30 -7.75 -3.74 16.48
C LEU A 30 -8.07 -3.17 15.10
N LEU A 31 -9.17 -2.44 14.97
CA LEU A 31 -9.54 -1.80 13.72
C LEU A 31 -8.51 -0.71 13.34
N LEU A 32 -8.07 0.09 14.31
CA LEU A 32 -7.08 1.14 14.11
C LEU A 32 -5.72 0.54 13.72
N THR A 33 -5.23 -0.46 14.46
CA THR A 33 -3.97 -1.14 14.13
C THR A 33 -4.04 -1.82 12.76
N PHE A 34 -5.18 -2.41 12.40
CA PHE A 34 -5.40 -2.96 11.07
C PHE A 34 -5.24 -1.89 9.97
N PHE A 35 -5.89 -0.73 10.11
CA PHE A 35 -5.74 0.36 9.13
C PHE A 35 -4.32 0.89 9.04
N ILE A 36 -3.62 1.05 10.17
CA ILE A 36 -2.21 1.45 10.17
C ILE A 36 -1.37 0.43 9.38
N LEU A 37 -1.55 -0.87 9.62
CA LEU A 37 -0.81 -1.92 8.92
C LEU A 37 -1.10 -1.91 7.42
N VAL A 38 -2.37 -1.73 7.01
CA VAL A 38 -2.75 -1.61 5.59
C VAL A 38 -2.04 -0.43 4.94
N ILE A 39 -2.05 0.75 5.57
CA ILE A 39 -1.38 1.94 5.03
C ILE A 39 0.13 1.72 4.89
N VAL A 40 0.76 1.09 5.87
CA VAL A 40 2.21 0.79 5.83
C VAL A 40 2.54 -0.18 4.69
N ILE A 41 1.79 -1.27 4.56
CA ILE A 41 2.03 -2.28 3.52
C ILE A 41 1.81 -1.68 2.12
N MET A 42 0.77 -0.86 1.93
CA MET A 42 0.53 -0.20 0.64
C MET A 42 1.67 0.75 0.26
N ASN A 43 2.14 1.56 1.21
CA ASN A 43 3.27 2.47 0.99
C ASN A 43 4.58 1.73 0.66
N GLU A 44 4.81 0.57 1.28
CA GLU A 44 5.96 -0.27 0.96
C GLU A 44 5.83 -0.91 -0.43
N ALA A 45 4.65 -1.45 -0.76
CA ALA A 45 4.38 -2.06 -2.06
C ALA A 45 4.50 -1.06 -3.20
N GLU A 46 4.00 0.17 -3.04
CA GLU A 46 4.11 1.22 -4.07
C GLU A 46 5.58 1.52 -4.42
N LYS A 47 6.44 1.69 -3.41
CA LYS A 47 7.88 1.93 -3.63
C LYS A 47 8.57 0.76 -4.31
N HIS A 48 8.24 -0.47 -3.90
CA HIS A 48 8.83 -1.66 -4.49
C HIS A 48 8.42 -1.82 -5.96
N LEU A 49 7.16 -1.56 -6.29
CA LEU A 49 6.66 -1.57 -7.67
C LEU A 49 7.35 -0.49 -8.52
N ASP A 50 7.49 0.73 -8.00
CA ASP A 50 8.19 1.81 -8.69
C ASP A 50 9.65 1.46 -9.01
N GLN A 51 10.34 0.78 -8.08
CA GLN A 51 11.71 0.32 -8.30
C GLN A 51 11.79 -0.74 -9.41
N ILE A 52 10.91 -1.75 -9.38
CA ILE A 52 10.88 -2.80 -10.41
C ILE A 52 10.56 -2.21 -11.78
N VAL A 53 9.56 -1.34 -11.86
CA VAL A 53 9.16 -0.71 -13.13
C VAL A 53 10.32 0.10 -13.72
N ASN A 54 11.04 0.87 -12.89
CA ASN A 54 12.18 1.63 -13.37
C ASN A 54 13.36 0.76 -13.78
N MET A 55 13.60 -0.35 -13.08
CA MET A 55 14.61 -1.33 -13.46
C MET A 55 14.31 -1.92 -14.84
N LEU A 56 13.09 -2.44 -15.05
CA LEU A 56 12.67 -3.01 -16.33
C LEU A 56 12.73 -2.00 -17.46
N LEU A 57 12.26 -0.77 -17.23
CA LEU A 57 12.31 0.28 -18.24
C LEU A 57 13.75 0.70 -18.59
N ASN A 58 14.68 0.64 -17.63
CA ASN A 58 16.09 0.92 -17.89
C ASN A 58 16.76 -0.22 -18.65
N GLU A 59 16.44 -1.47 -18.34
CA GLU A 59 16.89 -2.64 -19.11
C GLU A 59 16.38 -2.57 -20.54
N THR A 60 15.08 -2.32 -20.72
CA THR A 60 14.46 -2.15 -22.05
C THR A 60 15.10 -0.99 -22.82
N TYR A 61 15.38 0.16 -22.17
CA TYR A 61 16.08 1.27 -22.81
C TYR A 61 17.47 0.84 -23.29
N LYS A 62 18.22 0.11 -22.47
CA LYS A 62 19.58 -0.34 -22.80
C LYS A 62 19.58 -1.33 -23.96
N GLU A 63 18.68 -2.32 -23.93
CA GLU A 63 18.51 -3.28 -25.01
C GLU A 63 18.11 -2.59 -26.31
N LEU A 64 17.08 -1.73 -26.28
CA LEU A 64 16.63 -1.00 -27.47
C LEU A 64 17.69 -0.05 -28.01
N SER A 65 18.44 0.64 -27.15
CA SER A 65 19.54 1.52 -27.60
C SER A 65 20.66 0.72 -28.26
N THR A 66 20.93 -0.49 -27.79
CA THR A 66 22.00 -1.34 -28.37
C THR A 66 21.57 -1.94 -29.71
N GLU A 67 20.32 -2.41 -29.80
CA GLU A 67 19.79 -3.09 -30.99
C GLU A 67 19.34 -2.14 -32.11
N LEU A 68 18.92 -0.91 -31.76
CA LEU A 68 18.39 0.07 -32.71
C LEU A 68 19.37 1.22 -33.01
N GLU A 69 20.63 1.14 -32.55
CA GLU A 69 21.69 2.11 -32.82
C GLU A 69 21.94 2.21 -34.34
N SER A 70 21.20 3.10 -34.98
CA SER A 70 21.25 3.40 -36.41
C SER A 70 20.96 4.88 -36.61
N ASP A 71 21.54 5.49 -37.66
CA ASP A 71 21.47 6.95 -37.89
C ASP A 71 20.04 7.52 -37.96
N ASN A 72 19.04 6.65 -38.14
CA ASN A 72 17.63 6.99 -38.32
C ASN A 72 16.75 6.64 -37.11
N VAL A 73 17.29 6.12 -36.00
CA VAL A 73 16.49 5.76 -34.82
C VAL A 73 17.09 6.36 -33.57
N GLN A 74 16.31 7.24 -32.91
CA GLN A 74 16.64 7.84 -31.63
C GLN A 74 15.80 7.19 -30.53
N VAL A 75 16.47 6.66 -29.50
CA VAL A 75 15.82 6.08 -28.33
C VAL A 75 16.07 6.98 -27.12
N ASP A 76 15.00 7.50 -26.50
CA ASP A 76 15.07 8.39 -25.34
C ASP A 76 14.35 7.77 -24.13
N ARG A 77 14.94 7.93 -22.94
CA ARG A 77 14.30 7.53 -21.67
C ARG A 77 13.35 8.61 -21.19
N VAL A 78 12.10 8.24 -20.90
CA VAL A 78 11.05 9.15 -20.37
C VAL A 78 10.59 8.64 -19.01
N THR A 79 10.10 9.48 -18.10
CA THR A 79 9.78 9.10 -16.70
C THR A 79 8.96 7.81 -16.54
N LYS A 80 8.01 7.53 -17.46
CA LYS A 80 7.15 6.32 -17.41
C LYS A 80 7.37 5.34 -18.56
N GLY A 81 8.40 5.50 -19.38
CA GLY A 81 8.59 4.65 -20.56
C GLY A 81 9.88 4.88 -21.33
N VAL A 82 9.99 4.23 -22.49
CA VAL A 82 11.04 4.44 -23.47
C VAL A 82 10.39 4.97 -24.73
N LYS A 83 10.88 6.10 -25.24
CA LYS A 83 10.39 6.72 -26.48
C LYS A 83 11.34 6.34 -27.60
N ILE A 84 10.79 5.85 -28.70
CA ILE A 84 11.54 5.59 -29.92
C ILE A 84 11.06 6.59 -30.98
N THR A 85 12.00 7.32 -31.57
CA THR A 85 11.78 8.25 -32.66
C THR A 85 12.49 7.70 -33.88
N VAL A 86 11.73 7.32 -34.91
CA VAL A 86 12.28 6.82 -36.18
C VAL A 86 12.24 7.96 -37.19
N ALA A 87 13.39 8.45 -37.60
CA ALA A 87 13.55 9.38 -38.70
C ALA A 87 13.48 8.61 -40.02
N SER A 88 12.28 8.47 -40.58
CA SER A 88 12.14 8.00 -41.96
C SER A 88 12.64 9.10 -42.92
N GLY A 89 13.87 8.95 -43.41
CA GLY A 89 14.31 9.62 -44.64
C GLY A 89 13.43 9.16 -45.79
N GLN A 90 12.63 10.08 -46.32
CA GLN A 90 11.66 9.96 -47.42
C GLN A 90 10.47 9.01 -47.19
N LEU A 91 9.35 9.59 -46.77
CA LEU A 91 8.10 9.34 -47.49
C LEU A 91 7.80 10.59 -48.33
N PHE A 92 8.05 10.46 -49.63
CA PHE A 92 8.05 11.44 -50.73
C PHE A 92 9.34 12.28 -50.83
#